data_AF-A0A353W4M9-F1
#
_entry.id   AF-A0A353W4M9-F1
#
_cell.length_a   1.000
_cell.length_b   1.000
_cell.length_c   1.000
_cell.angle_alpha   90.00
_cell.angle_beta   90.00
_cell.angle_gamma   90.00
#
_symmetry.space_group_name_H-M   'P 1'
#
loop_
_entity.id
_entity.type
_entity.pdbx_description
1 polymer ?
#
loop_
_entity_poly.entity_id
_entity_poly.type
_entity_poly.pdbx_seq_one_letter_code
_entity_poly.pdbx_strand_id
1 'polypeptide(L)'
;TTALDVTIQAQILDLIKKLNQELGMAVLFITHDLGVVSEICDSVRVMYLGQIVEDTSTSDLFKNPLHPYTKGLIRSIPLLEGKRGEELYVIQGTVPSLLDIPKGCRFSTRCEWADHQCFETEPPIEETTIPNHMVKCWYYKEINGLDKGGTSLDE
;
A
#
# COMPACT_ATOMS: atom_id res chain seq x y z
N THR A 1 9.89 13.60 -2.73
CA THR A 1 10.71 14.48 -3.58
C THR A 1 9.90 15.63 -4.17
N THR A 2 9.04 16.30 -3.38
CA THR A 2 8.00 17.24 -3.85
C THR A 2 8.48 18.60 -4.37
N ALA A 3 9.78 18.80 -4.59
CA ALA A 3 10.35 20.10 -4.97
C ALA A 3 11.48 20.02 -6.02
N LEU A 4 11.66 18.85 -6.65
CA LEU A 4 12.65 18.64 -7.71
C LEU A 4 11.93 18.50 -9.05
N ASP A 5 12.52 19.08 -10.10
CA ASP A 5 12.08 18.84 -11.48
C ASP A 5 12.11 17.34 -11.78
N VAL A 6 11.11 16.83 -12.51
CA VAL A 6 10.95 15.39 -12.81
C VAL A 6 12.20 14.82 -13.48
N THR A 7 12.88 15.62 -14.31
CA THR A 7 14.13 15.23 -14.99
C THR A 7 15.28 15.07 -14.01
N ILE A 8 15.41 15.98 -13.05
CA ILE A 8 16.48 15.92 -12.02
C ILE A 8 16.20 14.80 -11.04
N GLN A 9 14.93 14.56 -10.69
CA GLN A 9 14.55 13.42 -9.87
C GLN A 9 15.02 12.10 -10.50
N ALA A 10 14.75 11.89 -11.80
CA ALA A 10 15.21 10.69 -12.50
C ALA A 10 16.74 10.54 -12.46
N GLN A 11 17.49 11.62 -12.73
CA GLN A 11 18.96 11.59 -12.67
C GLN A 11 19.50 11.25 -11.26
N ILE A 12 18.86 11.75 -10.21
CA ILE A 12 19.24 11.44 -8.82
C ILE A 12 18.94 9.96 -8.51
N LEU A 13 17.78 9.45 -8.94
CA LEU A 13 17.39 8.06 -8.72
C LEU A 13 18.34 7.09 -9.44
N ASP A 14 18.70 7.38 -10.69
CA ASP A 14 19.69 6.62 -11.45
C ASP A 14 21.06 6.61 -10.77
N LEU A 15 21.49 7.76 -10.25
CA LEU A 15 22.75 7.87 -9.51
C LEU A 15 22.71 7.02 -8.24
N ILE A 16 21.64 7.09 -7.45
CA ILE A 16 21.48 6.29 -6.23
C ILE A 16 21.53 4.79 -6.56
N LYS A 17 20.82 4.37 -7.62
CA LYS A 17 20.79 2.97 -8.07
C LYS A 17 22.17 2.48 -8.49
N LYS A 18 22.91 3.30 -9.24
CA LYS A 18 24.30 3.01 -9.64
C LYS A 18 25.21 2.88 -8.42
N LEU A 19 25.15 3.83 -7.48
CA LEU A 19 25.97 3.79 -6.26
C LEU A 19 25.64 2.59 -5.38
N ASN A 20 24.36 2.19 -5.29
CA ASN A 20 23.96 0.99 -4.57
C ASN A 20 24.67 -0.25 -5.15
N GLN A 21 24.62 -0.41 -6.47
CA GLN A 21 25.24 -1.55 -7.17
C GLN A 21 26.77 -1.55 -7.08
N GLU A 22 27.40 -0.38 -7.19
CA GLU A 22 28.86 -0.24 -7.13
C GLU A 22 29.42 -0.46 -5.72
N LEU A 23 28.69 -0.03 -4.68
CA LEU A 23 29.16 -0.05 -3.29
C LEU A 23 28.59 -1.21 -2.46
N GLY A 24 27.59 -1.93 -2.96
CA GLY A 24 26.91 -3.00 -2.23
C GLY A 24 26.21 -2.52 -0.95
N MET A 25 25.69 -1.27 -0.95
CA MET A 25 25.08 -0.66 0.23
C MET A 25 23.56 -0.88 0.30
N ALA A 26 23.01 -0.90 1.52
CA ALA A 26 21.57 -0.84 1.72
C ALA A 26 21.05 0.59 1.55
N VAL A 27 19.92 0.76 0.85
CA VAL A 27 19.25 2.06 0.65
C VAL A 27 17.85 1.98 1.24
N LEU A 28 17.55 2.86 2.19
CA LEU A 28 16.19 3.09 2.69
C LEU A 28 15.64 4.36 2.03
N PHE A 29 14.63 4.19 1.18
CA PHE A 29 13.98 5.30 0.49
C PHE A 29 12.60 5.58 1.08
N ILE A 30 12.32 6.84 1.43
CA ILE A 30 11.04 7.27 2.00
C ILE A 30 10.37 8.23 1.00
N THR A 31 9.23 7.82 0.45
CA THR A 31 8.47 8.61 -0.51
C THR A 31 6.96 8.34 -0.39
N HIS A 32 6.17 9.27 -0.91
CA HIS A 32 4.73 9.13 -1.10
C HIS A 32 4.37 8.79 -2.56
N ASP A 33 5.37 8.79 -3.45
CA ASP A 33 5.21 8.54 -4.88
C ASP A 33 5.49 7.06 -5.19
N LEU A 34 4.43 6.32 -5.50
CA LEU A 34 4.52 4.91 -5.86
C LEU A 34 5.20 4.68 -7.22
N GLY A 35 5.18 5.65 -8.13
CA GLY A 35 5.92 5.56 -9.39
C GLY A 35 7.42 5.42 -9.12
N VAL A 36 7.96 6.25 -8.23
CA VAL A 36 9.37 6.15 -7.80
C VAL A 36 9.66 4.82 -7.12
N VAL A 37 8.77 4.35 -6.25
CA VAL A 37 8.92 3.05 -5.58
C VAL A 37 9.05 1.92 -6.60
N SER A 38 8.23 1.94 -7.65
CA SER A 38 8.24 0.91 -8.70
C SER A 38 9.55 0.81 -9.48
N GLU A 39 10.35 1.89 -9.50
CA GLU A 39 11.56 2.01 -10.30
C GLU A 39 12.86 1.63 -9.54
N ILE A 40 12.91 1.94 -8.23
CA ILE A 40 14.15 1.88 -7.44
C ILE A 40 14.12 0.89 -6.27
N CYS A 41 12.94 0.51 -5.75
CA CYS A 41 12.86 -0.31 -4.54
C CYS A 41 12.69 -1.79 -4.87
N ASP A 42 13.39 -2.67 -4.16
CA ASP A 42 13.17 -4.13 -4.23
C ASP A 42 12.01 -4.59 -3.33
N SER A 43 11.84 -3.93 -2.18
CA SER A 43 10.77 -4.17 -1.20
C SER A 43 10.17 -2.86 -0.72
N VAL A 44 8.95 -2.91 -0.21
CA VAL A 44 8.16 -1.74 0.15
C VAL A 44 7.35 -1.98 1.41
N ARG A 45 7.35 -0.98 2.29
CA ARG A 45 6.52 -0.91 3.50
C ARG A 45 5.57 0.26 3.37
N VAL A 46 4.28 -0.04 3.27
CA VAL A 46 3.23 0.98 3.22
C VAL A 46 2.87 1.35 4.64
N MET A 47 2.88 2.66 4.93
CA MET A 47 2.53 3.20 6.23
C MET A 47 1.24 4.02 6.18
N TYR A 48 0.42 3.89 7.24
CA TYR A 48 -0.73 4.75 7.48
C TYR A 48 -0.79 5.16 8.95
N LEU A 49 -0.94 6.46 9.22
CA LEU A 49 -0.92 7.06 10.56
C LEU A 49 0.21 6.51 11.45
N GLY A 50 1.44 6.44 10.92
CA GLY A 50 2.61 5.98 11.71
C GLY A 50 2.71 4.48 11.93
N GLN A 51 1.92 3.66 11.23
CA GLN A 51 1.95 2.21 11.34
C GLN A 51 2.18 1.56 9.99
N ILE A 52 3.02 0.52 9.93
CA ILE A 52 3.16 -0.33 8.76
C ILE A 52 1.87 -1.16 8.62
N VAL A 53 1.19 -0.99 7.48
CA VAL A 53 -0.07 -1.70 7.18
C VAL A 53 0.13 -2.82 6.17
N GLU A 54 1.21 -2.77 5.39
CA GLU A 54 1.58 -3.79 4.42
C GLU A 54 3.09 -3.74 4.16
N ASP A 55 3.73 -4.91 4.06
CA ASP A 55 5.17 -5.10 3.82
C ASP A 55 5.34 -6.25 2.84
N THR A 56 5.94 -6.01 1.67
CA THR A 56 6.09 -7.02 0.63
C THR A 56 7.15 -6.62 -0.42
N SER A 57 7.41 -7.49 -1.40
CA SER A 57 8.22 -7.14 -2.56
C SER A 57 7.53 -6.05 -3.39
N THR A 58 8.30 -5.20 -4.07
CA THR A 58 7.71 -4.16 -4.92
C THR A 58 6.81 -4.79 -6.00
N SER A 59 7.26 -5.89 -6.62
CA SER A 59 6.44 -6.63 -7.61
C SER A 59 5.09 -7.07 -7.06
N ASP A 60 5.08 -7.64 -5.85
CA ASP A 60 3.85 -8.17 -5.25
C ASP A 60 2.92 -7.07 -4.76
N LEU A 61 3.46 -5.93 -4.29
CA LEU A 61 2.62 -4.77 -3.91
C LEU A 61 1.79 -4.27 -5.09
N PHE A 62 2.38 -4.16 -6.29
CA PHE A 62 1.68 -3.65 -7.47
C PHE A 62 0.74 -4.69 -8.09
N LYS A 63 1.05 -5.99 -7.99
CA LYS A 63 0.23 -7.07 -8.57
C LYS A 63 -0.89 -7.51 -7.64
N ASN A 64 -0.59 -7.66 -6.36
CA ASN A 64 -1.47 -8.26 -5.35
C ASN A 64 -1.55 -7.38 -4.08
N PRO A 65 -1.91 -6.07 -4.17
CA PRO A 65 -2.04 -5.24 -2.99
C PRO A 65 -3.16 -5.79 -2.09
N LEU A 66 -2.86 -6.06 -0.82
CA LEU A 66 -3.79 -6.75 0.07
C LEU A 66 -4.59 -5.78 0.95
N HIS A 67 -3.93 -4.81 1.59
CA HIS A 67 -4.60 -3.91 2.51
C HIS A 67 -5.53 -2.93 1.75
N PRO A 68 -6.76 -2.65 2.22
CA PRO A 68 -7.69 -1.68 1.59
C PRO A 68 -7.06 -0.33 1.26
N TYR A 69 -6.24 0.19 2.17
CA TYR A 69 -5.47 1.41 1.94
C TYR A 69 -4.51 1.29 0.74
N THR A 70 -3.67 0.24 0.71
CA THR A 70 -2.73 -0.01 -0.39
C THR A 70 -3.47 -0.19 -1.71
N LYS A 71 -4.57 -0.96 -1.72
CA LYS A 71 -5.45 -1.08 -2.90
C LYS A 71 -5.94 0.28 -3.38
N GLY A 72 -6.38 1.12 -2.46
CA GLY A 72 -6.80 2.48 -2.76
C GLY A 72 -5.67 3.32 -3.36
N LEU A 73 -4.45 3.21 -2.83
CA LEU A 73 -3.28 3.92 -3.35
C LEU A 73 -2.96 3.47 -4.79
N ILE A 74 -2.89 2.17 -5.04
CA ILE A 74 -2.64 1.62 -6.38
C ILE A 74 -3.73 2.05 -7.38
N ARG A 75 -5.01 2.01 -6.97
CA ARG A 75 -6.14 2.46 -7.81
C ARG A 75 -6.11 3.96 -8.12
N SER A 76 -5.45 4.76 -7.26
CA SER A 76 -5.30 6.21 -7.47
C SER A 76 -4.17 6.55 -8.46
N ILE A 77 -3.38 5.58 -8.91
CA ILE A 77 -2.28 5.81 -9.86
C ILE A 77 -2.87 6.06 -11.26
N PRO A 78 -2.52 7.18 -11.93
CA PRO A 78 -2.97 7.44 -13.29
C PRO A 78 -2.46 6.39 -14.28
N LEU A 79 -3.36 5.85 -15.11
CA LEU A 79 -3.00 4.94 -16.19
C LEU A 79 -2.86 5.71 -17.51
N LEU A 80 -1.76 5.50 -18.24
CA LEU A 80 -1.50 6.14 -19.53
C LEU A 80 -2.55 5.76 -20.60
N GLU A 81 -3.10 4.55 -20.51
CA GLU A 81 -4.10 4.00 -21.45
C GLU A 81 -5.55 4.27 -21.01
N GLY A 82 -5.77 5.05 -19.94
CA GLY A 82 -7.11 5.40 -19.46
C GLY A 82 -7.89 6.25 -20.47
N LYS A 83 -9.22 6.13 -20.49
CA LYS A 83 -10.05 7.00 -21.32
C LYS A 83 -9.91 8.43 -20.82
N ARG A 84 -9.55 9.35 -21.72
CA ARG A 84 -9.52 10.79 -21.41
C ARG A 84 -10.88 11.22 -20.86
N GLY A 85 -10.87 11.76 -19.63
CA GLY A 85 -12.06 12.26 -18.96
C GLY A 85 -12.68 11.34 -17.91
N GLU A 86 -12.13 10.14 -17.67
CA GLU A 86 -12.49 9.35 -16.48
C GLU A 86 -11.93 9.99 -15.21
N GLU A 87 -12.75 10.06 -14.15
CA GLU A 87 -12.33 10.55 -12.85
C GLU A 87 -11.35 9.57 -12.20
N LEU A 88 -10.28 10.10 -11.62
CA LEU A 88 -9.33 9.30 -10.85
C LEU A 88 -10.00 8.81 -9.57
N TYR A 89 -9.71 7.56 -9.21
CA TYR A 89 -10.16 7.03 -7.93
C TYR A 89 -9.51 7.82 -6.78
N VAL A 90 -10.30 8.15 -5.76
CA VAL A 90 -9.85 8.83 -4.55
C VAL A 90 -10.32 8.06 -3.33
N ILE A 91 -9.40 7.81 -2.40
CA ILE A 91 -9.73 7.23 -1.09
C ILE A 91 -10.57 8.25 -0.30
N GLN A 92 -11.81 7.88 0.00
CA GLN A 92 -12.78 8.75 0.65
C GLN A 92 -12.38 9.17 2.08
N GLY A 93 -13.01 10.24 2.55
CA GLY A 93 -12.79 10.80 3.89
C GLY A 93 -11.46 11.54 4.05
N THR A 94 -11.24 12.06 5.26
CA THR A 94 -10.03 12.81 5.62
C THR A 94 -9.13 12.01 6.54
N VAL A 95 -7.81 12.23 6.45
CA VAL A 95 -6.84 11.61 7.36
C VAL A 95 -7.12 12.11 8.79
N PRO A 96 -7.34 11.22 9.77
CA PRO A 96 -7.49 11.60 11.18
C PRO A 96 -6.28 12.36 11.73
N SER A 97 -6.50 13.14 12.78
CA SER A 97 -5.42 13.79 13.52
C SER A 97 -4.58 12.75 14.26
N LEU A 98 -3.27 12.99 14.41
CA LEU A 98 -2.40 12.16 15.26
C LEU A 98 -2.76 12.28 16.76
N LEU A 99 -3.60 13.25 17.14
CA LEU A 99 -4.14 13.38 18.49
C LEU A 99 -5.41 12.55 18.71
N ASP A 100 -6.03 12.07 17.63
CA ASP A 100 -7.30 11.34 17.63
C ASP A 100 -7.17 10.09 16.77
N ILE A 101 -6.26 9.20 17.20
CA ILE A 101 -5.97 7.95 16.49
C ILE A 101 -7.09 6.95 16.81
N PRO A 102 -7.69 6.29 15.79
CA PRO A 102 -8.67 5.25 16.01
C PRO A 102 -8.17 4.16 16.96
N LYS A 103 -9.04 3.67 17.85
CA LYS A 103 -8.72 2.63 18.84
C LYS A 103 -8.36 1.29 18.19
N GLY A 104 -9.14 0.89 17.18
CA GLY A 104 -8.91 -0.33 16.40
C GLY A 104 -7.95 -0.11 15.24
N CYS A 105 -8.28 -0.69 14.08
CA CYS A 105 -7.53 -0.43 12.84
C CYS A 105 -7.45 1.07 12.57
N ARG A 106 -6.22 1.59 12.40
CA ARG A 106 -5.98 3.01 12.12
C ARG A 106 -6.66 3.51 10.84
N PHE A 107 -6.92 2.63 9.87
CA PHE A 107 -7.59 2.95 8.62
C PHE A 107 -9.12 2.81 8.65
N SER A 108 -9.71 2.35 9.77
CA SER A 108 -11.14 2.05 9.90
C SER A 108 -12.07 3.20 9.46
N THR A 109 -11.72 4.45 9.75
CA THR A 109 -12.56 5.62 9.41
C THR A 109 -12.65 5.95 7.92
N ARG A 110 -11.79 5.33 7.10
CA ARG A 110 -11.71 5.55 5.63
C ARG A 110 -11.76 4.25 4.83
N CYS A 111 -11.91 3.11 5.51
CA CYS A 111 -11.94 1.80 4.88
C CYS A 111 -13.37 1.47 4.45
N GLU A 112 -13.57 1.12 3.18
CA GLU A 112 -14.88 0.72 2.64
C GLU A 112 -15.38 -0.63 3.22
N TRP A 113 -14.47 -1.40 3.83
CA TRP A 113 -14.73 -2.71 4.45
C TRP A 113 -14.70 -2.67 5.98
N ALA A 114 -14.65 -1.48 6.59
CA ALA A 114 -14.63 -1.39 8.05
C ALA A 114 -15.95 -1.86 8.64
N ASP A 115 -15.86 -2.72 9.64
CA ASP A 115 -16.97 -3.18 10.46
C ASP A 115 -16.73 -2.81 11.94
N HIS A 116 -17.58 -3.31 12.84
CA HIS A 116 -17.44 -3.10 14.28
C HIS A 116 -16.07 -3.56 14.82
N GLN A 117 -15.57 -4.73 14.39
CA GLN A 117 -14.28 -5.25 14.83
C GLN A 117 -13.12 -4.32 14.46
N CYS A 118 -13.16 -3.74 13.25
CA CYS A 118 -12.17 -2.75 12.81
C CYS A 118 -12.10 -1.49 13.69
N PHE A 119 -13.22 -1.05 14.29
CA PHE A 119 -13.22 0.15 15.15
C PHE A 119 -12.76 -0.14 16.59
N GLU A 120 -12.98 -1.35 17.08
CA GLU A 120 -12.71 -1.69 18.49
C GLU A 120 -11.31 -2.26 18.75
N THR A 121 -10.79 -3.05 17.81
CA THR A 121 -9.58 -3.86 18.02
C THR A 121 -8.59 -3.70 16.87
N GLU A 122 -7.32 -3.48 17.22
CA GLU A 122 -6.23 -3.39 16.26
C GLU A 122 -5.98 -4.77 15.60
N PRO A 123 -5.96 -4.86 14.26
CA PRO A 123 -5.68 -6.12 13.58
C PRO A 123 -4.25 -6.60 13.85
N PRO A 124 -4.00 -7.92 13.92
CA PRO A 124 -2.66 -8.47 13.96
C PRO A 124 -1.95 -8.22 12.62
N ILE A 125 -0.61 -8.30 12.65
CA ILE A 125 0.16 -8.46 11.42
C ILE A 125 0.12 -9.94 11.07
N GLU A 126 -0.38 -10.28 9.89
CA GLU A 126 -0.39 -11.65 9.37
C GLU A 126 0.58 -11.75 8.18
N GLU A 127 1.37 -12.82 8.16
CA GLU A 127 2.09 -13.25 6.96
C GLU A 127 1.15 -14.05 6.07
N THR A 128 1.16 -13.75 4.77
CA THR A 128 0.21 -14.30 3.81
C THR A 128 0.75 -15.59 3.18
N THR A 129 0.05 -16.14 2.20
CA THR A 129 0.56 -17.28 1.41
C THR A 129 1.73 -16.89 0.50
N ILE A 130 1.94 -15.59 0.24
CA ILE A 130 3.09 -15.09 -0.49
C ILE A 130 4.23 -14.86 0.52
N PRO A 131 5.42 -15.46 0.33
CA PRO A 131 6.53 -15.32 1.26
C PRO A 131 6.93 -13.85 1.47
N ASN A 132 7.19 -13.46 2.73
CA ASN A 132 7.56 -12.09 3.10
C ASN A 132 6.50 -11.02 2.74
N HIS A 133 5.25 -11.41 2.47
CA HIS A 133 4.15 -10.48 2.30
C HIS A 133 3.31 -10.47 3.57
N MET A 134 3.47 -9.42 4.37
CA MET A 134 2.76 -9.19 5.61
C MET A 134 1.70 -8.10 5.44
N VAL A 135 0.56 -8.27 6.10
CA VAL A 135 -0.56 -7.31 6.05
C VAL A 135 -1.19 -7.17 7.43
N LYS A 136 -1.61 -5.95 7.77
CA LYS A 136 -2.25 -5.62 9.05
C LYS A 136 -3.74 -5.30 8.86
N CYS A 137 -4.54 -6.33 8.56
CA CYS A 137 -5.97 -6.19 8.25
C CYS A 137 -6.73 -7.46 8.65
N TRP A 138 -7.93 -7.32 9.21
CA TRP A 138 -8.79 -8.46 9.54
C TRP A 138 -9.32 -9.19 8.30
N TYR A 139 -9.65 -8.44 7.25
CA TYR A 139 -10.44 -8.94 6.12
C TYR A 139 -9.65 -9.08 4.81
N TYR A 140 -8.32 -9.10 4.87
CA TYR A 140 -7.53 -9.12 3.63
C TYR A 140 -7.81 -10.37 2.80
N LYS A 141 -8.21 -11.51 3.39
CA LYS A 141 -8.51 -12.73 2.62
C LYS A 141 -9.80 -12.56 1.82
N GLU A 142 -10.83 -12.05 2.45
CA GLU A 142 -12.16 -11.82 1.91
C GLU A 142 -12.13 -10.75 0.83
N ILE A 143 -11.47 -9.62 1.10
CA ILE A 143 -11.32 -8.52 0.15
C ILE A 143 -10.60 -8.98 -1.13
N ASN A 144 -9.66 -9.93 -1.00
CA ASN A 144 -8.86 -10.44 -2.11
C ASN A 144 -9.42 -11.74 -2.72
N GLY A 145 -10.56 -12.25 -2.23
CA GLY A 145 -11.14 -13.51 -2.71
C GLY A 145 -10.25 -14.74 -2.44
N LEU A 146 -9.34 -14.66 -1.47
CA LEU A 146 -8.44 -15.73 -1.05
C LEU A 146 -9.11 -16.77 -0.15
N ASP A 147 -10.36 -16.51 0.27
CA ASP A 147 -11.12 -17.33 1.22
C ASP A 147 -12.00 -18.41 0.54
N LYS A 148 -11.63 -18.88 -0.66
CA LYS A 148 -12.37 -19.97 -1.33
C LYS A 148 -12.04 -21.33 -0.71
N GLY A 149 -12.61 -21.56 0.48
CA GLY A 149 -12.59 -22.83 1.21
C GLY A 149 -13.81 -23.00 2.13
N GLY A 150 -14.99 -23.30 1.56
CA GLY A 150 -16.22 -23.73 2.24
C GLY A 150 -17.20 -22.59 2.53
N THR A 151 -18.37 -22.47 1.91
CA THR A 151 -19.44 -23.47 1.83
C THR A 151 -20.30 -23.20 0.59
N SER A 152 -20.79 -24.28 -0.02
CA SER A 152 -21.83 -24.31 -1.05
C SER A 152 -23.05 -23.48 -0.65
N LEU A 153 -23.42 -22.52 -1.50
CA LEU A 153 -24.78 -21.99 -1.54
C LEU A 153 -25.63 -22.96 -2.39
N ASP A 154 -26.17 -23.99 -1.74
CA ASP A 154 -27.45 -24.58 -2.12
C ASP A 154 -28.48 -24.02 -1.13
N GLU A 155 -29.32 -23.09 -1.58
CA GLU A 155 -30.77 -22.94 -1.30
C GLU A 155 -31.31 -21.65 -1.96
#